data_AF-A0A3B9YXM2-F1
#
_entry.id   AF-A0A3B9YXM2-F1
#
_cell.length_a   1.000
_cell.length_b   1.000
_cell.length_c   1.000
_cell.angle_alpha   90.00
_cell.angle_beta   90.00
_cell.angle_gamma   90.00
#
_symmetry.space_group_name_H-M   'P 1'
#
loop_
_entity.id
_entity.type
_entity.pdbx_description
1 polymer ?
#
loop_
_entity_poly.entity_id
_entity_poly.type
_entity_poly.pdbx_seq_one_letter_code
_entity_poly.pdbx_strand_id
1 'polypeptide(L)'
;MIDIVQVSELAQSLSQVFAGLSDLGSQVQQAVPIDPAPAAAPLDAIETAPAGTSAPPNKHDLSIIGLIEKADWVVKGVMGLLAVLSVWSWAIIFDKWTKLGRAHKEADRFEHAFWSGRSLDELHEQLNRKGDGHPMAQVFSAAMQEWRRSMQTGPVSTGLLPSVKDRINRVMNVTIQRESAMLENRLGFLASVGSNAPFIGLFGTV
;
A
#
# COMPACT_ATOMS: atom_id res chain seq x y z
N MET A 1 5.62 -15.54 -2.40
CA MET A 1 4.97 -15.33 -3.72
C MET A 1 3.50 -15.15 -3.42
N ILE A 2 2.94 -13.95 -3.55
CA ILE A 2 1.52 -13.72 -3.31
C ILE A 2 0.88 -13.66 -4.69
N ASP A 3 0.16 -14.72 -5.05
CA ASP A 3 -0.46 -14.91 -6.35
C ASP A 3 -1.69 -14.01 -6.53
N ILE A 4 -2.10 -13.79 -7.78
CA ILE A 4 -3.32 -13.03 -8.18
C ILE A 4 -4.57 -13.50 -7.40
N VAL A 5 -4.58 -14.75 -6.96
CA VAL A 5 -5.62 -15.35 -6.10
C VAL A 5 -5.72 -14.65 -4.75
N GLN A 6 -4.61 -14.35 -4.07
CA GLN A 6 -4.62 -13.66 -2.78
C GLN A 6 -5.09 -12.21 -2.92
N VAL A 7 -4.88 -11.58 -4.08
CA VAL A 7 -5.43 -10.24 -4.39
C VAL A 7 -6.94 -10.30 -4.51
N SER A 8 -7.47 -11.35 -5.15
CA SER A 8 -8.91 -11.55 -5.26
C SER A 8 -9.56 -11.89 -3.92
N GLU A 9 -8.89 -12.65 -3.05
CA GLU A 9 -9.34 -12.93 -1.68
C GLU A 9 -9.29 -11.69 -0.79
N LEU A 10 -8.29 -10.82 -0.96
CA LEU A 10 -8.24 -9.55 -0.26
C LEU A 10 -9.33 -8.59 -0.74
N ALA A 11 -9.64 -8.59 -2.04
CA ALA A 11 -10.76 -7.82 -2.58
C ALA A 11 -12.11 -8.36 -2.09
N GLN A 12 -12.29 -9.68 -2.02
CA GLN A 12 -13.49 -10.31 -1.47
C GLN A 12 -13.63 -10.09 0.04
N SER A 13 -12.55 -10.20 0.81
CA SER A 13 -12.57 -9.95 2.25
C SER A 13 -12.85 -8.48 2.57
N LEU A 14 -12.30 -7.54 1.79
CA LEU A 14 -12.65 -6.12 1.88
C LEU A 14 -14.13 -5.87 1.53
N SER A 15 -14.67 -6.55 0.52
CA SER A 15 -16.09 -6.50 0.20
C SER A 15 -16.96 -7.08 1.32
N GLN A 16 -16.51 -8.14 2.00
CA GLN A 16 -17.23 -8.73 3.13
C GLN A 16 -17.17 -7.88 4.39
N VAL A 17 -16.03 -7.23 4.65
CA VAL A 17 -15.88 -6.27 5.74
C VAL A 17 -16.77 -5.05 5.48
N PHE A 18 -16.82 -4.56 4.25
CA PHE A 18 -17.71 -3.45 3.88
C PHE A 18 -19.19 -3.83 3.97
N ALA A 19 -19.57 -5.04 3.54
CA ALA A 19 -20.92 -5.57 3.70
C ALA A 19 -21.28 -5.75 5.19
N GLY A 20 -20.37 -6.26 6.01
CA GLY A 20 -20.57 -6.40 7.46
C GLY A 20 -20.69 -5.05 8.16
N LEU A 21 -19.93 -4.04 7.75
CA LEU A 21 -20.05 -2.66 8.24
C LEU A 21 -21.39 -2.03 7.86
N SER A 22 -21.93 -2.35 6.67
CA SER A 22 -23.27 -1.89 6.27
C SER A 22 -24.37 -2.54 7.11
N ASP A 23 -24.20 -3.84 7.43
CA ASP A 23 -25.15 -4.60 8.25
C ASP A 23 -25.17 -4.13 9.72
N LEU A 24 -23.98 -3.78 10.25
CA LEU A 24 -23.82 -3.12 11.55
C LEU A 24 -24.55 -1.77 11.61
N GLY A 25 -24.55 -1.00 10.51
CA GLY A 25 -25.31 0.26 10.41
C GLY A 25 -26.82 0.04 10.51
N SER A 26 -27.35 -1.00 9.86
CA SER A 26 -28.76 -1.39 9.97
C SER A 26 -29.13 -1.94 11.36
N GLN A 27 -28.25 -2.69 12.01
CA GLN A 27 -28.47 -3.22 13.38
C GLN A 27 -28.52 -2.11 14.43
N VAL A 28 -27.67 -1.07 14.31
CA VAL A 28 -27.69 0.10 15.21
C VAL A 28 -29.00 0.89 15.08
N GLN A 29 -29.61 0.90 13.90
CA GLN A 29 -30.92 1.54 13.66
C GLN A 29 -32.09 0.73 14.24
N GLN A 30 -31.86 -0.53 14.61
CA GLN A 30 -32.86 -1.45 15.16
C GLN A 30 -32.75 -1.61 16.68
N ALA A 31 -31.93 -0.78 17.35
CA ALA A 31 -31.91 -0.69 18.80
C ALA A 31 -33.31 -0.36 19.34
N VAL A 32 -33.82 -1.31 20.12
CA VAL A 32 -35.18 -1.46 20.66
C VAL A 32 -35.70 -0.14 21.28
N PRO A 33 -36.96 0.26 21.04
CA PRO A 33 -37.60 1.33 21.79
C PRO A 33 -37.59 0.96 23.27
N ILE A 34 -37.04 1.82 24.13
CA ILE A 34 -37.11 1.63 25.58
C ILE A 34 -38.58 1.79 25.96
N ASP A 35 -39.28 0.68 26.17
CA ASP A 35 -40.60 0.70 26.80
C ASP A 35 -40.46 1.43 28.15
N PRO A 36 -41.30 2.44 28.44
CA PRO A 36 -41.37 2.97 29.79
C PRO A 36 -41.83 1.84 30.71
N ALA A 37 -41.11 1.67 31.82
CA ALA A 37 -41.39 0.67 32.85
C ALA A 37 -42.89 0.59 33.18
N PRO A 38 -43.42 -0.59 33.55
CA PRO A 38 -44.83 -0.75 33.88
C PRO A 38 -45.13 -0.06 35.22
N ALA A 39 -45.42 1.23 35.16
CA ALA A 39 -45.96 1.98 36.29
C ALA A 39 -47.49 1.96 36.19
N ALA A 40 -48.08 1.15 37.08
CA ALA A 40 -49.41 1.30 37.67
C ALA A 40 -50.57 1.72 36.74
N ALA A 41 -51.49 0.79 36.52
CA ALA A 41 -52.82 1.06 35.99
C ALA A 41 -53.54 2.18 36.77
N PRO A 42 -54.22 3.11 36.07
CA PRO A 42 -55.42 3.73 36.55
C PRO A 42 -56.62 3.17 35.79
N LEU A 43 -57.53 2.54 36.52
CA LEU A 43 -58.90 2.34 36.09
C LEU A 43 -59.54 3.73 36.12
N ASP A 44 -59.79 4.34 34.97
CA ASP A 44 -60.97 5.17 34.70
C ASP A 44 -60.87 5.89 33.34
N ALA A 45 -62.05 6.06 32.74
CA ALA A 45 -62.37 6.91 31.60
C ALA A 45 -62.05 6.39 30.18
N ILE A 46 -63.06 5.74 29.61
CA ILE A 46 -63.33 5.76 28.17
C ILE A 46 -63.80 7.17 27.81
N GLU A 47 -63.03 7.94 27.04
CA GLU A 47 -63.57 9.12 26.34
C GLU A 47 -62.97 9.28 24.93
N THR A 48 -63.88 9.16 23.96
CA THR A 48 -63.91 9.55 22.55
C THR A 48 -62.65 10.12 21.86
N ALA A 49 -62.32 9.53 20.70
CA ALA A 49 -61.50 10.16 19.66
C ALA A 49 -62.18 11.43 19.10
N PRO A 50 -61.40 12.44 18.67
CA PRO A 50 -61.12 12.54 17.24
C PRO A 50 -59.67 12.92 16.89
N ALA A 51 -59.42 12.85 15.59
CA ALA A 51 -58.15 12.92 14.90
C ALA A 51 -57.24 14.12 15.20
N GLY A 52 -55.93 13.86 15.07
CA GLY A 52 -54.99 14.80 14.47
C GLY A 52 -54.29 15.77 15.42
N THR A 53 -53.12 15.38 15.92
CA THR A 53 -51.84 16.10 15.71
C THR A 53 -50.74 15.23 16.33
N SER A 54 -50.40 14.12 15.68
CA SER A 54 -49.03 13.62 15.82
C SER A 54 -48.18 14.63 15.06
N ALA A 55 -47.51 15.53 15.79
CA ALA A 55 -46.41 16.31 15.26
C ALA A 55 -45.54 15.38 14.39
N PRO A 56 -45.14 15.79 13.17
CA PRO A 56 -44.39 14.90 12.31
C PRO A 56 -43.18 14.40 13.10
N PRO A 57 -42.90 13.09 13.15
CA PRO A 57 -41.63 12.63 13.67
C PRO A 57 -40.59 13.35 12.82
N ASN A 58 -39.84 14.27 13.44
CA ASN A 58 -38.65 14.82 12.82
C ASN A 58 -37.76 13.62 12.59
N LYS A 59 -37.85 13.05 11.38
CA LYS A 59 -36.86 12.15 10.84
C LYS A 59 -35.61 13.01 10.80
N HIS A 60 -34.85 13.01 11.90
CA HIS A 60 -33.46 13.31 11.81
C HIS A 60 -32.91 12.21 10.91
N ASP A 61 -32.96 12.48 9.60
CA ASP A 61 -32.30 11.70 8.58
C ASP A 61 -30.82 11.83 8.91
N LEU A 62 -30.36 10.95 9.81
CA LEU A 62 -28.96 10.61 10.02
C LEU A 62 -28.46 9.82 8.80
N SER A 63 -28.85 10.27 7.61
CA SER A 63 -28.29 9.80 6.36
C SER A 63 -26.90 10.40 6.26
N ILE A 64 -25.91 9.55 6.06
CA ILE A 64 -24.50 9.93 5.86
C ILE A 64 -24.40 11.03 4.80
N ILE A 65 -25.26 10.98 3.78
CA ILE A 65 -25.36 11.99 2.73
C ILE A 65 -25.85 13.34 3.28
N GLY A 66 -26.86 13.37 4.16
CA GLY A 66 -27.40 14.60 4.75
C GLY A 66 -26.45 15.29 5.74
N LEU A 67 -25.57 14.52 6.39
CA LEU A 67 -24.47 15.05 7.21
C LEU A 67 -23.35 15.65 6.34
N ILE A 68 -23.03 15.02 5.21
CA ILE A 68 -22.06 15.56 4.24
C ILE A 68 -22.60 16.82 3.56
N GLU A 69 -23.90 16.89 3.26
CA GLU A 69 -24.51 18.04 2.59
C GLU A 69 -24.45 19.31 3.45
N LYS A 70 -24.64 19.16 4.76
CA LYS A 70 -24.46 20.22 5.77
C LYS A 70 -23.01 20.53 6.13
N ALA A 71 -22.05 19.69 5.72
CA ALA A 71 -20.65 19.90 6.02
C ALA A 71 -20.07 21.08 5.23
N ASP A 72 -19.13 21.79 5.88
CA ASP A 72 -18.47 22.97 5.33
C ASP A 72 -17.66 22.62 4.06
N TRP A 73 -17.44 23.59 3.17
CA TRP A 73 -16.79 23.37 1.88
C TRP A 73 -15.37 22.82 2.04
N VAL A 74 -14.71 23.18 3.16
CA VAL A 74 -13.39 22.67 3.55
C VAL A 74 -13.43 21.16 3.79
N VAL A 75 -14.42 20.67 4.55
CA VAL A 75 -14.58 19.24 4.86
C VAL A 75 -14.82 18.42 3.59
N LYS A 76 -15.65 18.93 2.69
CA LYS A 76 -15.89 18.32 1.37
C LYS A 76 -14.62 18.23 0.54
N GLY A 77 -13.78 19.28 0.56
CA GLY A 77 -12.47 19.29 -0.07
C GLY A 77 -11.51 18.25 0.51
N VAL A 78 -11.47 18.14 1.85
CA VAL A 78 -10.64 17.15 2.57
C VAL A 78 -11.08 15.72 2.25
N MET A 79 -12.38 15.42 2.28
CA MET A 79 -12.90 14.09 1.93
C MET A 79 -12.55 13.70 0.49
N GLY A 80 -12.67 14.64 -0.46
CA GLY A 80 -12.26 14.43 -1.84
C GLY A 80 -10.75 14.14 -1.97
N LEU A 81 -9.92 14.93 -1.29
CA LEU A 81 -8.47 14.75 -1.27
C LEU A 81 -8.07 13.38 -0.69
N LEU A 82 -8.67 12.97 0.43
CA LEU A 82 -8.43 11.65 1.04
C LEU A 82 -8.84 10.51 0.11
N ALA A 83 -9.96 10.64 -0.60
CA ALA A 83 -10.40 9.64 -1.57
C ALA A 83 -9.39 9.49 -2.72
N VAL A 84 -8.92 10.61 -3.28
CA VAL A 84 -7.91 10.60 -4.36
C VAL A 84 -6.58 10.00 -3.87
N LEU A 85 -6.12 10.41 -2.68
CA LEU A 85 -4.89 9.87 -2.07
C LEU A 85 -5.00 8.36 -1.79
N SER A 86 -6.17 7.86 -1.43
CA SER A 86 -6.42 6.43 -1.23
C SER A 86 -6.25 5.63 -2.52
N VAL A 87 -6.89 6.08 -3.62
CA VAL A 87 -6.74 5.44 -4.94
C VAL A 87 -5.28 5.53 -5.42
N TRP A 88 -4.62 6.65 -5.18
CA TRP A 88 -3.21 6.84 -5.53
C TRP A 88 -2.27 5.91 -4.75
N SER A 89 -2.54 5.70 -3.46
CA SER A 89 -1.78 4.77 -2.61
C SER A 89 -1.88 3.34 -3.14
N TRP A 90 -3.10 2.90 -3.48
CA TRP A 90 -3.32 1.59 -4.10
C TRP A 90 -2.63 1.45 -5.46
N ALA A 91 -2.66 2.47 -6.32
CA ALA A 91 -1.94 2.45 -7.59
C ALA A 91 -0.43 2.26 -7.39
N ILE A 92 0.17 2.93 -6.39
CA ILE A 92 1.57 2.74 -6.03
C ILE A 92 1.81 1.34 -5.47
N ILE A 93 0.93 0.81 -4.61
CA ILE A 93 1.05 -0.54 -4.04
C ILE A 93 1.18 -1.58 -5.15
N PHE A 94 0.30 -1.53 -6.16
CA PHE A 94 0.29 -2.51 -7.25
C PHE A 94 1.51 -2.39 -8.17
N ASP A 95 1.89 -1.16 -8.53
CA ASP A 95 3.10 -0.92 -9.32
C ASP A 95 4.35 -1.44 -8.60
N LYS A 96 4.42 -1.22 -7.29
CA LYS A 96 5.58 -1.66 -6.49
C LYS A 96 5.63 -3.15 -6.32
N TRP A 97 4.50 -3.78 -6.04
CA TRP A 97 4.42 -5.21 -5.78
C TRP A 97 4.79 -6.04 -7.00
N THR A 98 4.33 -5.62 -8.19
CA THR A 98 4.71 -6.27 -9.45
C THR A 98 6.19 -6.08 -9.77
N LYS A 99 6.75 -4.88 -9.59
CA LYS A 99 8.18 -4.60 -9.81
C LYS A 99 9.08 -5.40 -8.86
N LEU A 100 8.77 -5.42 -7.57
CA LEU A 100 9.54 -6.20 -6.59
C LEU A 100 9.42 -7.70 -6.86
N GLY A 101 8.22 -8.20 -7.15
CA GLY A 101 8.01 -9.61 -7.47
C GLY A 101 8.80 -10.06 -8.70
N ARG A 102 8.83 -9.25 -9.76
CA ARG A 102 9.63 -9.52 -10.98
C ARG A 102 11.12 -9.48 -10.67
N ALA A 103 11.59 -8.48 -9.93
CA ALA A 103 13.00 -8.35 -9.57
C ALA A 103 13.48 -9.54 -8.72
N HIS A 104 12.66 -10.02 -7.78
CA HIS A 104 13.00 -11.17 -6.94
C HIS A 104 13.13 -12.45 -7.76
N LYS A 105 12.15 -12.73 -8.64
CA LYS A 105 12.16 -13.93 -9.48
C LYS A 105 13.35 -13.97 -10.44
N GLU A 106 13.75 -12.82 -10.98
CA GLU A 106 14.92 -12.75 -11.86
C GLU A 106 16.23 -12.85 -11.05
N ALA A 107 16.28 -12.31 -9.83
CA ALA A 107 17.41 -12.49 -8.92
C ALA A 107 17.60 -13.97 -8.55
N ASP A 108 16.54 -14.70 -8.20
CA ASP A 108 16.60 -16.14 -7.88
C ASP A 108 17.16 -16.94 -9.08
N ARG A 109 16.70 -16.62 -10.30
CA ARG A 109 17.19 -17.26 -11.53
C ARG A 109 18.66 -16.99 -11.78
N PHE A 110 19.08 -15.73 -11.58
CA PHE A 110 20.47 -15.34 -11.69
C PHE A 110 21.34 -16.06 -10.65
N GLU A 111 20.88 -16.13 -9.40
CA GLU A 111 21.59 -16.81 -8.33
C GLU A 111 21.77 -18.30 -8.63
N HIS A 112 20.71 -19.00 -9.08
CA HIS A 112 20.84 -20.39 -9.54
C HIS A 112 21.84 -20.54 -10.70
N ALA A 113 21.86 -19.62 -11.66
CA ALA A 113 22.81 -19.64 -12.76
C ALA A 113 24.25 -19.38 -12.27
N PHE A 114 24.44 -18.49 -11.31
CA PHE A 114 25.72 -18.19 -10.68
C PHE A 114 26.28 -19.41 -9.93
N TRP A 115 25.45 -20.10 -9.14
CA TRP A 115 25.82 -21.31 -8.41
C TRP A 115 25.96 -22.56 -9.28
N SER A 116 25.47 -22.54 -10.53
CA SER A 116 25.61 -23.67 -11.46
C SER A 116 27.04 -23.94 -11.96
N GLY A 117 28.02 -23.13 -11.54
CA GLY A 117 29.44 -23.31 -11.90
C GLY A 117 29.79 -22.87 -13.32
N ARG A 118 28.89 -22.14 -13.99
CA ARG A 118 29.10 -21.57 -15.32
C ARG A 118 30.17 -20.48 -15.26
N SER A 119 30.91 -20.27 -16.35
CA SER A 119 31.92 -19.22 -16.38
C SER A 119 31.28 -17.85 -16.16
N LEU A 120 31.88 -17.01 -15.34
CA LEU A 120 31.35 -15.68 -15.03
C LEU A 120 31.26 -14.79 -16.28
N ASP A 121 32.13 -15.03 -17.26
CA ASP A 121 32.10 -14.37 -18.57
C ASP A 121 30.89 -14.79 -19.42
N GLU A 122 30.53 -16.08 -19.44
CA GLU A 122 29.30 -16.54 -20.10
C GLU A 122 28.04 -15.96 -19.44
N LEU A 123 28.04 -15.87 -18.11
CA LEU A 123 26.91 -15.29 -17.38
C LEU A 123 26.74 -13.79 -17.70
N HIS A 124 27.85 -13.06 -17.79
CA HIS A 124 27.84 -11.64 -18.19
C HIS A 124 27.37 -11.45 -19.63
N GLU A 125 27.78 -12.31 -20.57
CA GLU A 125 27.33 -12.25 -21.96
C GLU A 125 25.83 -12.57 -22.10
N GLN A 126 25.32 -13.53 -21.33
CA GLN A 126 23.88 -13.84 -21.30
C GLN A 126 23.04 -12.67 -20.78
N LEU A 127 23.51 -11.98 -19.73
CA LEU A 127 22.86 -10.79 -19.20
C LEU A 127 22.80 -9.66 -20.22
N ASN A 128 23.91 -9.40 -20.93
CA ASN A 128 23.95 -8.38 -21.98
C ASN A 128 23.01 -8.71 -23.15
N ARG A 129 22.87 -9.98 -23.52
CA ARG A 129 21.97 -10.41 -24.61
C ARG A 129 20.50 -10.32 -24.24
N LYS A 130 20.13 -10.70 -23.02
CA LYS A 130 18.72 -10.68 -22.57
C LYS A 130 18.26 -9.26 -22.22
N GLY A 131 19.18 -8.33 -21.98
CA GLY A 131 18.86 -6.98 -21.55
C GLY A 131 18.21 -6.96 -20.17
N ASP A 132 18.50 -7.97 -19.35
CA ASP A 132 17.87 -8.20 -18.05
C ASP A 132 18.38 -7.15 -17.05
N GLY A 133 17.62 -6.06 -16.89
CA GLY A 133 17.96 -4.91 -16.03
C GLY A 133 17.65 -5.10 -14.53
N HIS A 134 17.67 -6.33 -14.01
CA HIS A 134 17.39 -6.54 -12.59
C HIS A 134 18.56 -6.05 -11.70
N PRO A 135 18.30 -5.58 -10.47
CA PRO A 135 19.31 -4.99 -9.58
C PRO A 135 20.59 -5.82 -9.43
N MET A 136 20.43 -7.12 -9.19
CA MET A 136 21.55 -8.04 -8.97
C MET A 136 22.42 -8.24 -10.22
N ALA A 137 21.83 -8.23 -11.42
CA ALA A 137 22.58 -8.26 -12.68
C ALA A 137 23.34 -6.95 -12.92
N GLN A 138 22.75 -5.81 -12.57
CA GLN A 138 23.42 -4.52 -12.67
C GLN A 138 24.65 -4.45 -11.75
N VAL A 139 24.53 -4.90 -10.50
CA VAL A 139 25.66 -5.02 -9.56
C VAL A 139 26.75 -5.94 -10.12
N PHE A 140 26.38 -7.13 -10.62
CA PHE A 140 27.32 -8.09 -11.19
C PHE A 140 28.03 -7.53 -12.42
N SER A 141 27.30 -6.89 -13.34
CA SER A 141 27.87 -6.28 -14.55
C SER A 141 28.82 -5.13 -14.21
N ALA A 142 28.52 -4.32 -13.19
CA ALA A 142 29.39 -3.24 -12.73
C ALA A 142 30.69 -3.79 -12.12
N ALA A 143 30.60 -4.86 -11.33
CA ALA A 143 31.77 -5.56 -10.78
C ALA A 143 32.62 -6.18 -11.89
N MET A 144 32.00 -6.83 -12.88
CA MET A 144 32.70 -7.47 -14.00
C MET A 144 33.39 -6.46 -14.92
N GLN A 145 32.75 -5.32 -15.19
CA GLN A 145 33.35 -4.23 -15.94
C GLN A 145 34.59 -3.67 -15.24
N GLU A 146 34.53 -3.48 -13.92
CA GLU A 146 35.67 -2.96 -13.16
C GLU A 146 36.81 -3.97 -13.04
N TRP A 147 36.49 -5.27 -12.92
CA TRP A 147 37.46 -6.36 -13.00
C TRP A 147 38.18 -6.37 -14.35
N ARG A 148 37.43 -6.35 -15.46
CA ARG A 148 38.01 -6.30 -16.83
C ARG A 148 38.84 -5.05 -17.07
N ARG A 149 38.43 -3.89 -16.55
CA ARG A 149 39.21 -2.64 -16.63
C ARG A 149 40.53 -2.76 -15.86
N SER A 150 40.51 -3.38 -14.69
CA SER A 150 41.71 -3.61 -13.87
C SER A 150 42.71 -4.56 -14.55
N MET A 151 42.23 -5.58 -15.29
CA MET A 151 43.09 -6.48 -16.07
C MET A 151 43.67 -5.84 -17.33
N GLN A 152 42.99 -4.86 -17.94
CA GLN A 152 43.46 -4.14 -19.13
C GLN A 152 44.53 -3.08 -18.82
N THR A 153 44.63 -2.64 -17.55
CA THR A 153 45.55 -1.55 -17.15
C THR A 153 46.98 -2.05 -16.88
N GLY A 154 47.25 -3.35 -17.08
CA GLY A 154 48.57 -3.98 -16.96
C GLY A 154 48.55 -5.25 -16.09
N PRO A 155 49.68 -5.98 -15.98
CA PRO A 155 49.77 -7.16 -15.13
C PRO A 155 49.44 -6.78 -13.69
N VAL A 156 48.37 -7.35 -13.12
CA VAL A 156 48.04 -7.16 -11.72
C VAL A 156 49.15 -7.81 -10.89
N SER A 157 50.09 -7.01 -10.40
CA SER A 157 51.11 -7.50 -9.48
C SER A 157 50.43 -7.93 -8.17
N THR A 158 50.95 -8.95 -7.51
CA THR A 158 50.34 -9.56 -6.31
C THR A 158 50.01 -8.54 -5.21
N GLY A 159 50.72 -7.42 -5.15
CA GLY A 159 50.47 -6.30 -4.23
C GLY A 159 49.27 -5.40 -4.57
N LEU A 160 48.77 -5.42 -5.82
CA LEU A 160 47.62 -4.61 -6.25
C LEU A 160 46.27 -5.36 -6.15
N LEU A 161 46.30 -6.68 -5.95
CA LEU A 161 45.10 -7.50 -5.76
C LEU A 161 44.18 -7.03 -4.62
N PRO A 162 44.68 -6.61 -3.44
CA PRO A 162 43.81 -6.08 -2.37
C PRO A 162 43.10 -4.79 -2.79
N SER A 163 43.82 -3.89 -3.47
CA SER A 163 43.26 -2.61 -3.95
C SER A 163 42.16 -2.81 -5.00
N VAL A 164 42.34 -3.76 -5.92
CA VAL A 164 41.33 -4.10 -6.92
C VAL A 164 40.08 -4.69 -6.25
N LYS A 165 40.24 -5.59 -5.27
CA LYS A 165 39.13 -6.15 -4.49
C LYS A 165 38.34 -5.06 -3.74
N ASP A 166 39.02 -4.13 -3.10
CA ASP A 166 38.38 -3.01 -2.39
C ASP A 166 37.59 -2.11 -3.34
N ARG A 167 38.12 -1.82 -4.53
CA ARG A 167 37.42 -1.02 -5.54
C ARG A 167 36.17 -1.74 -6.06
N ILE A 168 36.25 -3.04 -6.31
CA ILE A 168 35.08 -3.86 -6.71
C ILE A 168 34.02 -3.87 -5.60
N ASN A 169 34.41 -4.13 -4.36
CA ASN A 169 33.49 -4.10 -3.21
C ASN A 169 32.81 -2.73 -3.06
N ARG A 170 33.56 -1.64 -3.25
CA ARG A 170 33.00 -0.30 -3.18
C ARG A 170 32.01 -0.03 -4.31
N VAL A 171 32.33 -0.40 -5.55
CA VAL A 171 31.42 -0.26 -6.70
C VAL A 171 30.15 -1.08 -6.50
N MET A 172 30.29 -2.31 -5.99
CA MET A 172 29.17 -3.19 -5.67
C MET A 172 28.26 -2.58 -4.59
N ASN A 173 28.83 -2.12 -3.47
CA ASN A 173 28.05 -1.47 -2.40
C ASN A 173 27.32 -0.21 -2.89
N VAL A 174 27.97 0.64 -3.68
CA VAL A 174 27.34 1.83 -4.26
C VAL A 174 26.20 1.45 -5.20
N THR A 175 26.37 0.40 -6.00
CA THR A 175 25.32 -0.07 -6.92
C THR A 175 24.14 -0.65 -6.14
N ILE A 176 24.39 -1.46 -5.10
CA ILE A 176 23.35 -1.97 -4.20
C ILE A 176 22.56 -0.81 -3.59
N GLN A 177 23.24 0.20 -3.03
CA GLN A 177 22.55 1.35 -2.43
C GLN A 177 21.69 2.12 -3.43
N ARG A 178 22.18 2.30 -4.66
CA ARG A 178 21.40 2.98 -5.73
C ARG A 178 20.17 2.19 -6.12
N GLU A 179 20.32 0.90 -6.36
CA GLU A 179 19.20 0.02 -6.71
C GLU A 179 18.18 -0.05 -5.58
N SER A 180 18.63 -0.18 -4.32
CA SER A 180 17.77 -0.14 -3.14
C SER A 180 17.02 1.20 -3.04
N ALA A 181 17.68 2.34 -3.24
CA ALA A 181 17.02 3.63 -3.23
C ALA A 181 15.97 3.77 -4.33
N MET A 182 16.21 3.20 -5.52
CA MET A 182 15.20 3.14 -6.59
C MET A 182 14.01 2.24 -6.22
N LEU A 183 14.30 1.11 -5.55
CA LEU A 183 13.30 0.21 -4.97
C LEU A 183 12.57 0.80 -3.76
N GLU A 184 13.11 1.81 -3.08
CA GLU A 184 12.44 2.51 -1.97
C GLU A 184 11.69 3.75 -2.43
N ASN A 185 11.97 4.23 -3.65
CA ASN A 185 11.33 5.42 -4.19
C ASN A 185 9.80 5.28 -4.15
N ARG A 186 9.13 6.35 -3.69
CA ARG A 186 7.68 6.46 -3.40
C ARG A 186 7.18 5.82 -2.08
N LEU A 187 7.94 4.95 -1.40
CA LEU A 187 7.54 4.48 -0.06
C LEU A 187 7.52 5.62 0.95
N GLY A 188 8.49 6.55 0.86
CA GLY A 188 8.53 7.74 1.71
C GLY A 188 7.28 8.62 1.57
N PHE A 189 6.72 8.73 0.36
CA PHE A 189 5.47 9.47 0.15
C PHE A 189 4.29 8.78 0.84
N LEU A 190 4.16 7.45 0.72
CA LEU A 190 3.13 6.69 1.45
C LEU A 190 3.27 6.85 2.97
N ALA A 191 4.51 6.83 3.48
CA ALA A 191 4.78 7.04 4.89
C ALA A 191 4.35 8.45 5.36
N SER A 192 4.68 9.49 4.60
CA SER A 192 4.27 10.87 4.90
C SER A 192 2.75 11.04 4.83
N VAL A 193 2.10 10.50 3.80
CA VAL A 193 0.64 10.56 3.67
C VAL A 193 -0.05 9.82 4.82
N GLY A 194 0.45 8.65 5.21
CA GLY A 194 -0.06 7.90 6.35
C GLY A 194 0.10 8.65 7.68
N SER A 195 1.25 9.29 7.91
CA SER A 195 1.50 10.08 9.12
C SER A 195 0.71 11.38 9.18
N ASN A 196 0.39 11.98 8.03
CA ASN A 196 -0.31 13.26 7.97
C ASN A 196 -1.84 13.11 7.91
N ALA A 197 -2.35 11.92 7.56
CA ALA A 197 -3.79 11.66 7.46
C ALA A 197 -4.59 12.01 8.73
N PRO A 198 -4.12 11.72 9.96
CA PRO A 198 -4.86 12.09 11.18
C PRO A 198 -5.00 13.60 11.37
N PHE A 199 -3.96 14.37 11.05
CA PHE A 199 -4.00 15.83 11.17
C PHE A 199 -4.98 16.46 10.17
N ILE A 200 -5.04 15.89 8.96
CA ILE A 200 -5.96 16.34 7.91
C ILE A 200 -7.42 16.04 8.30
N GLY A 201 -7.68 14.90 8.94
CA GLY A 201 -9.00 14.58 9.50
C GLY A 201 -9.40 15.48 10.66
N LEU A 202 -8.46 15.81 11.55
CA LEU A 202 -8.67 16.72 12.68
C LEU A 202 -9.04 18.14 12.19
N PHE A 203 -8.37 18.65 11.16
CA PHE A 203 -8.68 19.96 10.56
C PHE A 203 -10.12 20.08 10.04
N GLY A 204 -10.73 18.98 9.61
CA GLY A 204 -12.13 18.99 9.17
C GLY A 204 -13.14 19.07 10.31
N THR A 205 -12.68 18.95 11.56
CA THR A 205 -13.53 19.04 12.76
C THR A 205 -13.42 20.38 13.50
N VAL A 206 -12.48 21.25 13.10
CA VAL A 206 -12.25 22.59 13.65
C VAL A 206 -12.84 23.64 12.74
#